data_AF-A0AA47P7T6-F1
#
_entry.id   AF-A0AA47P7T6-F1
#
_cell.length_a   1.000
_cell.length_b   1.000
_cell.length_c   1.000
_cell.angle_alpha   90.00
_cell.angle_beta   90.00
_cell.angle_gamma   90.00
#
_symmetry.space_group_name_H-M   'P 1'
#
loop_
_entity.id
_entity.type
_entity.pdbx_description
1 polymer ?
#
loop_
_entity_poly.entity_id
_entity_poly.type
_entity_poly.pdbx_seq_one_letter_code
_entity_poly.pdbx_strand_id
1 'polypeptide(L)'
;MRKNLVHQLMEANVQMAETQSVTEDPCLKLQKLKDNNVRIIIAQMQDRSASKLLCCAYRLNLFGSRYQWILSTGPDPVWRLDLEGSGCSLHALHTVLEGSIRFHLQPLSDTHVRGVSGRTPLEYEQAYLSQIRQEGAPGAYLHGYAYDGVWVMAKAVSHITERLKHKERHSTSRNLSITQEQTADMLLVALKQTRFEGVTGPVLFQNGERVASIELRQFQATRETLVGQYNTFTQKLRMFPDALKFSDLKALLGSETCFSLGSGPAQDGTVVRLQRRDIGQILYTVVTSAAALVFIATLTVLFRSISDCICCREPRGCCRPLDHLLFLGILMTLSWVPLAGLDGALVPICILDPLCSVRLWVLALGHCVGFGVLFTRSLNIYTLIIHRPTAGKLDDRWPWWPLAVLFLLDVFVLSCWQVLDPLRRVEHVLESGADVEKDVRLFSDCCVSANMDLWLTALYAYKGPLLGLGCFIACSIGTRKDVSQEVTRENRRLALSVCAVAITSGLGALGSLLSSHQPQLHFLLPSLAILTGTASLLLWGVHAKWKFLLCCSLGLLAPERLSLRWLQVRCPAGFLQQRAPLHRALRTAKREGCSYWPTTTISSGEEEHRLTHS
;
A
#
# COMPACT_ATOMS: atom_id res chain seq x y z
N MET A 1 33.09 17.20 -29.99
CA MET A 1 32.80 16.08 -29.07
C MET A 1 31.38 16.15 -28.51
N ARG A 2 31.06 16.87 -27.40
CA ARG A 2 29.73 16.85 -26.73
C ARG A 2 28.50 16.67 -27.65
N LYS A 3 28.31 17.55 -28.65
CA LYS A 3 27.15 17.48 -29.60
C LYS A 3 27.01 16.12 -30.33
N ASN A 4 28.11 15.45 -30.65
CA ASN A 4 28.13 14.13 -31.29
C ASN A 4 27.73 13.02 -30.29
N LEU A 5 28.24 13.06 -29.05
CA LEU A 5 27.82 12.13 -27.99
C LEU A 5 26.30 12.23 -27.72
N VAL A 6 25.74 13.44 -27.66
CA VAL A 6 24.28 13.64 -27.53
C VAL A 6 23.52 12.96 -28.68
N HIS A 7 24.00 13.13 -29.92
CA HIS A 7 23.40 12.54 -31.12
C HIS A 7 23.40 11.00 -31.06
N GLN A 8 24.56 10.39 -30.78
CA GLN A 8 24.68 8.93 -30.73
C GLN A 8 23.92 8.31 -29.56
N LEU A 9 23.79 9.00 -28.42
CA LEU A 9 22.93 8.55 -27.32
C LEU A 9 21.45 8.58 -27.74
N MET A 10 20.99 9.63 -28.44
CA MET A 10 19.63 9.69 -28.99
C MET A 10 19.36 8.59 -30.04
N GLU A 11 20.31 8.33 -30.94
CA GLU A 11 20.23 7.21 -31.91
C GLU A 11 20.18 5.84 -31.22
N ALA A 12 20.78 5.71 -30.03
CA ALA A 12 20.74 4.52 -29.19
C ALA A 12 19.52 4.45 -28.23
N ASN A 13 18.54 5.35 -28.36
CA ASN A 13 17.40 5.52 -27.44
C ASN A 13 17.76 5.85 -25.97
N VAL A 14 18.98 6.34 -25.71
CA VAL A 14 19.42 6.76 -24.37
C VAL A 14 19.10 8.24 -24.15
N GLN A 15 18.15 8.52 -23.25
CA GLN A 15 17.80 9.89 -22.86
C GLN A 15 18.80 10.46 -21.84
N MET A 16 19.06 11.77 -21.93
CA MET A 16 19.91 12.48 -20.95
C MET A 16 19.05 13.18 -19.90
N ALA A 17 19.22 12.83 -18.62
CA ALA A 17 18.47 13.44 -17.53
C ALA A 17 18.86 14.91 -17.25
N GLU A 18 20.15 15.24 -17.32
CA GLU A 18 20.70 16.59 -17.04
C GLU A 18 22.04 16.75 -17.79
N THR A 19 22.52 17.97 -17.99
CA THR A 19 23.85 18.22 -18.59
C THR A 19 24.49 19.47 -18.01
N GLN A 20 25.66 19.31 -17.37
CA GLN A 20 26.44 20.43 -16.82
C GLN A 20 27.66 20.75 -17.67
N SER A 21 28.09 22.01 -17.61
CA SER A 21 29.43 22.45 -17.99
C SER A 21 30.13 23.03 -16.77
N VAL A 22 31.28 22.46 -16.41
CA VAL A 22 32.08 22.89 -15.26
C VAL A 22 33.12 23.91 -15.71
N THR A 23 32.74 25.18 -15.69
CA THR A 23 33.60 26.34 -15.97
C THR A 23 33.93 27.16 -14.72
N GLU A 24 33.20 26.92 -13.63
CA GLU A 24 33.27 27.64 -12.36
C GLU A 24 33.48 26.60 -11.22
N ASP A 25 32.59 26.56 -10.23
CA ASP A 25 32.63 25.58 -9.15
C ASP A 25 32.06 24.20 -9.56
N PRO A 26 32.83 23.10 -9.49
CA PRO A 26 32.30 21.75 -9.68
C PRO A 26 31.30 21.32 -8.59
N CYS A 27 31.42 21.80 -7.34
CA CYS A 27 30.56 21.37 -6.23
C CYS A 27 29.09 21.72 -6.50
N LEU A 28 28.78 22.98 -6.84
CA LEU A 28 27.41 23.40 -7.20
C LEU A 28 26.83 22.63 -8.40
N LYS A 29 27.66 22.30 -9.41
CA LYS A 29 27.19 21.54 -10.59
C LYS A 29 26.91 20.07 -10.26
N LEU A 30 27.76 19.45 -9.44
CA LEU A 30 27.55 18.08 -8.95
C LEU A 30 26.38 17.99 -7.96
N GLN A 31 26.14 19.04 -7.16
CA GLN A 31 24.97 19.11 -6.29
C GLN A 31 23.68 19.05 -7.12
N LYS A 32 23.55 19.81 -8.21
CA LYS A 32 22.35 19.70 -9.08
C LYS A 32 22.16 18.29 -9.67
N LEU A 33 23.24 17.55 -9.98
CA LEU A 33 23.12 16.14 -10.41
C LEU A 33 22.59 15.25 -9.28
N LYS A 34 23.03 15.48 -8.03
CA LYS A 34 22.56 14.77 -6.85
C LYS A 34 21.09 15.05 -6.55
N ASP A 35 20.68 16.31 -6.61
CA ASP A 35 19.32 16.76 -6.35
C ASP A 35 18.33 16.19 -7.39
N ASN A 36 18.80 16.02 -8.64
CA ASN A 36 18.08 15.31 -9.71
C ASN A 36 18.19 13.76 -9.63
N ASN A 37 18.76 13.18 -8.56
CA ASN A 37 18.94 11.72 -8.37
C ASN A 37 19.70 11.02 -9.54
N VAL A 38 20.67 11.70 -10.17
CA VAL A 38 21.46 11.13 -11.28
C VAL A 38 22.49 10.12 -10.77
N ARG A 39 22.42 8.87 -11.28
CA ARG A 39 23.25 7.74 -10.83
C ARG A 39 24.40 7.37 -11.76
N ILE A 40 24.22 7.53 -13.08
CA ILE A 40 25.24 7.26 -14.10
C ILE A 40 25.84 8.60 -14.54
N ILE A 41 27.14 8.79 -14.35
CA ILE A 41 27.83 10.07 -14.56
C ILE A 41 28.95 9.90 -15.59
N ILE A 42 28.74 10.46 -16.79
CA ILE A 42 29.76 10.53 -17.84
C ILE A 42 30.53 11.85 -17.69
N ALA A 43 31.78 11.77 -17.22
CA ALA A 43 32.63 12.93 -16.98
C ALA A 43 33.76 13.04 -18.01
N GLN A 44 33.69 14.06 -18.87
CA GLN A 44 34.81 14.50 -19.69
C GLN A 44 35.60 15.58 -18.93
N MET A 45 36.89 15.34 -18.67
CA MET A 45 37.73 16.21 -17.84
C MET A 45 39.10 16.45 -18.46
N GLN A 46 39.66 17.63 -18.20
CA GLN A 46 41.10 17.89 -18.35
C GLN A 46 41.80 17.64 -17.01
N ASP A 47 43.02 17.12 -17.04
CA ASP A 47 43.63 16.45 -15.88
C ASP A 47 43.87 17.41 -14.69
N ARG A 48 44.11 18.70 -14.95
CA ARG A 48 44.24 19.76 -13.93
C ARG A 48 42.92 20.15 -13.23
N SER A 49 41.77 19.82 -13.81
CA SER A 49 40.45 20.10 -13.22
C SER A 49 39.83 18.87 -12.55
N ALA A 50 40.32 17.67 -12.88
CA ALA A 50 39.76 16.40 -12.42
C ALA A 50 39.86 16.23 -10.89
N SER A 51 40.97 16.62 -10.25
CA SER A 51 41.15 16.44 -8.79
C SER A 51 40.16 17.25 -7.96
N LYS A 52 39.85 18.48 -8.40
CA LYS A 52 38.83 19.34 -7.77
C LYS A 52 37.41 18.76 -7.93
N LEU A 53 37.07 18.25 -9.11
CA LEU A 53 35.75 17.65 -9.37
C LEU A 53 35.55 16.39 -8.54
N LEU A 54 36.55 15.50 -8.49
CA LEU A 54 36.50 14.28 -7.68
C LEU A 54 36.48 14.59 -6.17
N CYS A 55 37.18 15.62 -5.71
CA CYS A 55 37.10 16.10 -4.33
C CYS A 55 35.68 16.59 -3.98
N CYS A 56 35.01 17.32 -4.88
CA CYS A 56 33.60 17.69 -4.71
C CYS A 56 32.65 16.47 -4.72
N ALA A 57 32.88 15.49 -5.60
CA ALA A 57 32.10 14.25 -5.63
C ALA A 57 32.21 13.45 -4.31
N TYR A 58 33.40 13.40 -3.71
CA TYR A 58 33.62 12.82 -2.38
C TYR A 58 32.80 13.57 -1.31
N ARG A 59 32.95 14.90 -1.23
CA ARG A 59 32.23 15.74 -0.25
C ARG A 59 30.70 15.65 -0.38
N LEU A 60 30.18 15.36 -1.57
CA LEU A 60 28.75 15.19 -1.85
C LEU A 60 28.25 13.74 -1.66
N ASN A 61 29.12 12.77 -1.36
CA ASN A 61 28.82 11.33 -1.32
C ASN A 61 28.26 10.76 -2.65
N LEU A 62 28.86 11.16 -3.76
CA LEU A 62 28.58 10.66 -5.12
C LEU A 62 29.49 9.48 -5.49
N PHE A 63 29.56 8.46 -4.65
CA PHE A 63 30.42 7.27 -4.84
C PHE A 63 29.82 6.00 -4.21
N GLY A 64 30.46 4.85 -4.45
CA GLY A 64 29.99 3.53 -4.02
C GLY A 64 28.89 2.94 -4.92
N SER A 65 28.31 1.81 -4.51
CA SER A 65 27.41 0.95 -5.31
C SER A 65 26.23 1.64 -6.03
N ARG A 66 25.82 2.82 -5.57
CA ARG A 66 24.69 3.59 -6.12
C ARG A 66 25.05 4.51 -7.29
N TYR A 67 26.35 4.68 -7.61
CA TYR A 67 26.82 5.57 -8.66
C TYR A 67 27.83 4.90 -9.58
N GLN A 68 27.66 5.05 -10.90
CA GLN A 68 28.66 4.61 -11.88
C GLN A 68 29.30 5.82 -12.57
N TRP A 69 30.60 6.00 -12.33
CA TRP A 69 31.40 6.98 -13.05
C TRP A 69 31.97 6.37 -14.34
N ILE A 70 31.85 7.11 -15.43
CA ILE A 70 32.46 6.82 -16.73
C ILE A 70 33.35 8.03 -17.09
N LEU A 71 34.66 7.80 -17.17
CA LEU A 71 35.67 8.85 -17.23
C LEU A 71 36.32 8.94 -18.62
N SER A 72 36.33 10.15 -19.17
CA SER A 72 37.09 10.55 -20.36
C SER A 72 38.10 11.63 -19.93
N THR A 73 39.25 11.18 -19.45
CA THR A 73 40.40 12.00 -19.03
C THR A 73 41.48 12.04 -20.12
N GLY A 74 42.58 12.75 -19.88
CA GLY A 74 43.74 12.82 -20.78
C GLY A 74 44.59 11.54 -20.80
N PRO A 75 45.90 11.64 -21.09
CA PRO A 75 46.78 10.48 -21.25
C PRO A 75 47.22 9.85 -19.92
N ASP A 76 47.40 10.66 -18.87
CA ASP A 76 48.00 10.20 -17.61
C ASP A 76 47.07 9.26 -16.81
N PRO A 77 47.61 8.35 -15.99
CA PRO A 77 46.81 7.54 -15.07
C PRO A 77 46.02 8.40 -14.09
N VAL A 78 44.76 8.04 -13.76
CA VAL A 78 43.91 8.89 -12.88
C VAL A 78 44.40 8.93 -11.42
N TRP A 79 45.46 8.19 -11.08
CA TRP A 79 46.18 8.31 -9.80
C TRP A 79 47.33 9.34 -9.81
N ARG A 80 47.69 9.95 -10.96
CA ARG A 80 48.67 11.05 -11.06
C ARG A 80 48.04 12.45 -10.94
N LEU A 81 46.91 12.54 -10.25
CA LEU A 81 46.21 13.81 -10.07
C LEU A 81 47.02 14.79 -9.23
N ASP A 82 46.96 16.07 -9.60
CA ASP A 82 47.49 17.18 -8.81
C ASP A 82 46.77 17.24 -7.46
N LEU A 83 47.49 16.81 -6.42
CA LEU A 83 47.04 16.77 -5.03
C LEU A 83 47.01 18.17 -4.41
N GLU A 84 48.00 19.01 -4.70
CA GLU A 84 48.14 20.36 -4.14
C GLU A 84 46.99 21.27 -4.59
N GLY A 85 46.58 21.13 -5.85
CA GLY A 85 45.41 21.82 -6.40
C GLY A 85 44.06 21.32 -5.91
N SER A 86 43.97 20.20 -5.15
CA SER A 86 42.71 19.48 -4.91
C SER A 86 41.97 19.83 -3.61
N GLY A 87 42.69 20.07 -2.51
CA GLY A 87 42.09 20.20 -1.18
C GLY A 87 41.40 18.93 -0.65
N CYS A 88 41.81 17.74 -1.12
CA CYS A 88 41.38 16.43 -0.63
C CYS A 88 42.58 15.50 -0.41
N SER A 89 42.39 14.44 0.40
CA SER A 89 43.40 13.38 0.54
C SER A 89 43.37 12.41 -0.65
N LEU A 90 44.51 11.77 -0.95
CA LEU A 90 44.60 10.74 -1.98
C LEU A 90 43.59 9.60 -1.76
N HIS A 91 43.35 9.21 -0.50
CA HIS A 91 42.32 8.22 -0.15
C HIS A 91 40.91 8.67 -0.55
N ALA A 92 40.54 9.93 -0.29
CA ALA A 92 39.23 10.46 -0.69
C ALA A 92 39.03 10.44 -2.21
N LEU A 93 40.08 10.72 -2.99
CA LEU A 93 40.05 10.62 -4.45
C LEU A 93 39.90 9.16 -4.92
N HIS A 94 40.68 8.23 -4.36
CA HIS A 94 40.57 6.81 -4.67
C HIS A 94 39.16 6.25 -4.38
N THR A 95 38.54 6.65 -3.26
CA THR A 95 37.18 6.20 -2.88
C THR A 95 36.09 6.64 -3.87
N VAL A 96 36.29 7.72 -4.63
CA VAL A 96 35.39 8.12 -5.74
C VAL A 96 35.73 7.38 -7.04
N LEU A 97 37.01 7.10 -7.27
CA LEU A 97 37.48 6.38 -8.46
C LEU A 97 37.17 4.88 -8.41
N GLU A 98 36.95 4.29 -7.23
CA GLU A 98 36.71 2.84 -7.07
C GLU A 98 35.52 2.35 -7.92
N GLY A 99 35.77 1.41 -8.82
CA GLY A 99 34.78 0.88 -9.76
C GLY A 99 34.49 1.77 -10.97
N SER A 100 35.07 2.96 -11.07
CA SER A 100 34.93 3.84 -12.24
C SER A 100 35.54 3.21 -13.50
N ILE A 101 34.90 3.44 -14.64
CA ILE A 101 35.31 2.90 -15.95
C ILE A 101 35.90 4.03 -16.78
N ARG A 102 37.06 3.80 -17.40
CA ARG A 102 37.79 4.73 -18.24
C ARG A 102 37.99 4.15 -19.63
N PHE A 103 37.89 4.99 -20.66
CA PHE A 103 38.33 4.66 -22.01
C PHE A 103 39.82 4.99 -22.17
N HIS A 104 40.61 4.03 -22.63
CA HIS A 104 42.04 4.17 -22.87
C HIS A 104 42.39 3.84 -24.32
N LEU A 105 43.19 4.69 -24.97
CA LEU A 105 43.71 4.43 -26.32
C LEU A 105 45.13 3.87 -26.19
N GLN A 106 45.40 2.70 -26.77
CA GLN A 106 46.72 2.09 -26.63
C GLN A 106 47.77 2.95 -27.37
N PRO A 107 48.87 3.40 -26.71
CA PRO A 107 49.86 4.29 -27.32
C PRO A 107 50.82 3.59 -28.27
N LEU A 108 50.99 2.27 -28.10
CA LEU A 108 51.81 1.34 -28.89
C LEU A 108 51.11 -0.03 -28.92
N SER A 109 51.50 -0.92 -29.84
CA SER A 109 50.98 -2.29 -29.87
C SER A 109 51.83 -3.25 -29.02
N ASP A 110 51.19 -4.15 -28.28
CA ASP A 110 51.89 -5.26 -27.58
C ASP A 110 52.44 -6.34 -28.54
N THR A 111 52.19 -6.24 -29.85
CA THR A 111 52.60 -7.26 -30.81
C THR A 111 54.10 -7.20 -31.10
N HIS A 112 54.78 -8.34 -31.04
CA HIS A 112 56.21 -8.45 -31.41
C HIS A 112 56.47 -8.48 -32.93
N VAL A 113 55.52 -7.98 -33.73
CA VAL A 113 55.64 -7.94 -35.19
C VAL A 113 56.57 -6.79 -35.60
N ARG A 114 57.46 -7.05 -36.57
CA ARG A 114 58.27 -5.98 -37.19
C ARG A 114 57.39 -5.22 -38.18
N GLY A 115 57.13 -3.94 -37.89
CA GLY A 115 56.30 -3.09 -38.72
C GLY A 115 57.00 -2.59 -39.99
N VAL A 116 56.39 -1.63 -40.67
CA VAL A 116 56.87 -0.99 -41.91
C VAL A 116 58.31 -0.45 -41.83
N SER A 117 58.77 -0.11 -40.62
CA SER A 117 60.13 0.38 -40.33
C SER A 117 61.16 -0.72 -40.05
N GLY A 118 60.77 -1.99 -40.08
CA GLY A 118 61.59 -3.13 -39.66
C GLY A 118 61.76 -3.28 -38.15
N ARG A 119 61.24 -2.34 -37.34
CA ARG A 119 61.32 -2.37 -35.87
C ARG A 119 60.06 -2.99 -35.26
N THR A 120 60.21 -3.59 -34.08
CA THR A 120 59.06 -3.90 -33.21
C THR A 120 58.63 -2.64 -32.42
N PRO A 121 57.40 -2.60 -31.87
CA PRO A 121 56.96 -1.50 -31.01
C PRO A 121 57.88 -1.26 -29.79
N LEU A 122 58.38 -2.34 -29.17
CA LEU A 122 59.29 -2.29 -28.02
C LEU A 122 60.67 -1.72 -28.39
N GLU A 123 61.24 -2.10 -29.54
CA GLU A 123 62.50 -1.52 -30.05
C GLU A 123 62.34 -0.04 -30.36
N TYR A 124 61.18 0.36 -30.90
CA TYR A 124 60.86 1.77 -31.14
C TYR A 124 60.72 2.55 -29.83
N GLU A 125 60.02 2.00 -28.82
CA GLU A 125 59.86 2.63 -27.51
C GLU A 125 61.21 2.85 -26.81
N GLN A 126 62.07 1.83 -26.77
CA GLN A 126 63.40 1.92 -26.18
C GLN A 126 64.25 2.99 -26.86
N ALA A 127 64.22 3.06 -28.20
CA ALA A 127 64.91 4.11 -28.95
C ALA A 127 64.35 5.50 -28.63
N TYR A 128 63.03 5.69 -28.68
CA TYR A 128 62.35 6.94 -28.35
C TYR A 128 62.68 7.43 -26.93
N LEU A 129 62.56 6.55 -25.93
CA LEU A 129 62.87 6.88 -24.54
C LEU A 129 64.35 7.20 -24.32
N SER A 130 65.27 6.59 -25.07
CA SER A 130 66.69 6.93 -25.00
C SER A 130 66.99 8.33 -25.55
N GLN A 131 66.39 8.71 -26.69
CA GLN A 131 66.54 10.03 -27.30
C GLN A 131 65.93 11.13 -26.42
N ILE A 132 64.68 10.97 -25.97
CA ILE A 132 63.98 11.96 -25.13
C ILE A 132 64.73 12.22 -23.81
N ARG A 133 65.39 11.21 -23.23
CA ARG A 133 66.26 11.36 -22.04
C ARG A 133 67.54 12.16 -22.33
N GLN A 134 68.10 12.07 -23.54
CA GLN A 134 69.27 12.86 -23.96
C GLN A 134 68.88 14.32 -24.27
N GLU A 135 67.70 14.53 -24.86
CA GLU A 135 67.17 15.86 -25.19
C GLU A 135 66.56 16.60 -23.98
N GLY A 136 66.32 15.91 -22.86
CA GLY A 136 65.70 16.49 -21.67
C GLY A 136 64.21 16.82 -21.85
N ALA A 137 63.57 16.30 -22.91
CA ALA A 137 62.20 16.62 -23.29
C ALA A 137 61.16 15.83 -22.46
N PRO A 138 59.91 16.32 -22.34
CA PRO A 138 58.80 15.52 -21.82
C PRO A 138 58.37 14.47 -22.85
N GLY A 139 58.12 13.24 -22.40
CA GLY A 139 57.57 12.17 -23.26
C GLY A 139 56.12 12.46 -23.68
N ALA A 140 55.81 12.27 -24.96
CA ALA A 140 54.49 12.55 -25.53
C ALA A 140 53.70 11.27 -25.79
N TYR A 141 52.55 11.09 -25.12
CA TYR A 141 51.72 9.88 -25.18
C TYR A 141 51.37 9.38 -26.60
N LEU A 142 51.17 10.29 -27.56
CA LEU A 142 50.82 9.94 -28.95
C LEU A 142 52.03 9.81 -29.90
N HIS A 143 53.25 9.66 -29.37
CA HIS A 143 54.49 9.56 -30.17
C HIS A 143 54.44 8.48 -31.26
N GLY A 144 53.90 7.28 -30.95
CA GLY A 144 53.72 6.21 -31.92
C GLY A 144 52.75 6.57 -33.06
N TYR A 145 51.69 7.32 -32.77
CA TYR A 145 50.73 7.79 -33.78
C TYR A 145 51.35 8.83 -34.71
N ALA A 146 52.19 9.72 -34.19
CA ALA A 146 52.96 10.66 -35.01
C ALA A 146 53.98 9.92 -35.91
N TYR A 147 54.67 8.91 -35.37
CA TYR A 147 55.62 8.08 -36.11
C TYR A 147 54.95 7.33 -37.28
N ASP A 148 53.84 6.64 -37.00
CA ASP A 148 53.09 5.92 -38.04
C ASP A 148 52.42 6.89 -39.04
N GLY A 149 52.04 8.10 -38.62
CA GLY A 149 51.54 9.16 -39.51
C GLY A 149 52.54 9.60 -40.57
N VAL A 150 53.83 9.68 -40.24
CA VAL A 150 54.90 9.94 -41.22
C VAL A 150 55.01 8.78 -42.22
N TRP A 151 54.87 7.53 -41.76
CA TRP A 151 54.85 6.37 -42.65
C TRP A 151 53.63 6.31 -43.57
N VAL A 152 52.45 6.78 -43.13
CA VAL A 152 51.26 6.95 -44.00
C VAL A 152 51.57 7.91 -45.14
N MET A 153 52.13 9.08 -44.84
CA MET A 153 52.50 10.07 -45.86
C MET A 153 53.55 9.52 -46.83
N ALA A 154 54.60 8.87 -46.32
CA ALA A 154 55.63 8.25 -47.16
C ALA A 154 55.08 7.15 -48.08
N LYS A 155 54.18 6.28 -47.57
CA LYS A 155 53.54 5.24 -48.38
C LYS A 155 52.59 5.82 -49.44
N ALA A 156 51.82 6.85 -49.10
CA ALA A 156 50.95 7.52 -50.07
C ALA A 156 51.77 8.17 -51.21
N VAL A 157 52.87 8.88 -50.88
CA VAL A 157 53.76 9.50 -51.87
C VAL A 157 54.48 8.46 -52.74
N SER A 158 54.93 7.33 -52.18
CA SER A 158 55.50 6.22 -52.96
C SER A 158 54.52 5.70 -54.01
N HIS A 159 53.29 5.39 -53.57
CA HIS A 159 52.24 4.86 -54.43
C HIS A 159 51.78 5.84 -55.52
N ILE A 160 51.74 7.16 -55.24
CA ILE A 160 51.54 8.18 -56.28
C ILE A 160 52.72 8.15 -57.27
N THR A 161 53.96 8.16 -56.77
CA THR A 161 55.17 8.17 -57.60
C THR A 161 55.25 6.95 -58.51
N GLU A 162 54.87 5.77 -58.03
CA GLU A 162 54.78 4.53 -58.80
C GLU A 162 53.72 4.63 -59.90
N ARG A 163 52.52 5.16 -59.60
CA ARG A 163 51.47 5.41 -60.60
C ARG A 163 51.88 6.43 -61.66
N LEU A 164 52.57 7.50 -61.28
CA LEU A 164 53.07 8.50 -62.22
C LEU A 164 54.15 7.91 -63.14
N LYS A 165 55.14 7.20 -62.60
CA LYS A 165 56.15 6.46 -63.40
C LYS A 165 55.52 5.43 -64.33
N HIS A 166 54.44 4.76 -63.90
CA HIS A 166 53.69 3.86 -64.77
C HIS A 166 52.99 4.62 -65.91
N LYS A 167 52.33 5.75 -65.59
CA LYS A 167 51.62 6.59 -66.57
C LYS A 167 52.59 7.21 -67.59
N GLU A 168 53.73 7.72 -67.15
CA GLU A 168 54.82 8.22 -68.01
C GLU A 168 55.31 7.14 -68.99
N ARG A 169 55.58 5.93 -68.50
CA ARG A 169 56.03 4.80 -69.35
C ARG A 169 55.00 4.33 -70.40
N HIS A 170 53.71 4.65 -70.20
CA HIS A 170 52.61 4.20 -71.06
C HIS A 170 51.89 5.35 -71.78
N SER A 171 52.45 6.57 -71.80
CA SER A 171 51.84 7.73 -72.46
C SER A 171 52.76 8.34 -73.51
N THR A 172 52.18 8.70 -74.66
CA THR A 172 52.91 9.20 -75.83
C THR A 172 53.31 10.68 -75.72
N SER A 173 52.79 11.40 -74.72
CA SER A 173 53.13 12.80 -74.45
C SER A 173 54.18 12.90 -73.36
N ARG A 174 55.29 13.60 -73.64
CA ARG A 174 56.37 13.85 -72.65
C ARG A 174 56.04 14.96 -71.65
N ASN A 175 54.97 15.73 -71.87
CA ASN A 175 54.58 16.85 -71.02
C ASN A 175 53.25 16.53 -70.30
N LEU A 176 53.32 15.84 -69.16
CA LEU A 176 52.17 15.72 -68.24
C LEU A 176 52.15 16.91 -67.27
N SER A 177 51.44 17.98 -67.62
CA SER A 177 51.04 19.01 -66.66
C SER A 177 49.89 18.48 -65.79
N ILE A 178 50.22 17.93 -64.62
CA ILE A 178 49.24 17.44 -63.64
C ILE A 178 48.65 18.64 -62.89
N THR A 179 47.32 18.74 -62.77
CA THR A 179 46.69 19.83 -62.01
C THR A 179 46.74 19.57 -60.50
N GLN A 180 46.60 20.63 -59.69
CA GLN A 180 46.56 20.52 -58.23
C GLN A 180 45.39 19.65 -57.75
N GLU A 181 44.23 19.77 -58.41
CA GLU A 181 43.02 18.96 -58.15
C GLU A 181 43.29 17.46 -58.41
N GLN A 182 43.83 17.12 -59.58
CA GLN A 182 44.21 15.73 -59.91
C GLN A 182 45.24 15.17 -58.92
N THR A 183 46.14 16.02 -58.42
CA THR A 183 47.13 15.64 -57.40
C THR A 183 46.47 15.36 -56.05
N ALA A 184 45.48 16.17 -55.65
CA ALA A 184 44.69 15.95 -54.45
C ALA A 184 43.83 14.67 -54.53
N ASP A 185 43.18 14.41 -55.67
CA ASP A 185 42.42 13.16 -55.89
C ASP A 185 43.32 11.93 -55.85
N MET A 186 44.49 11.97 -56.51
CA MET A 186 45.46 10.88 -56.46
C MET A 186 45.98 10.64 -55.03
N LEU A 187 46.16 11.71 -54.24
CA LEU A 187 46.55 11.62 -52.83
C LEU A 187 45.43 11.04 -51.97
N LEU A 188 44.18 11.46 -52.15
CA LEU A 188 43.02 10.93 -51.41
C LEU A 188 42.82 9.43 -51.68
N VAL A 189 42.93 9.01 -52.95
CA VAL A 189 42.89 7.59 -53.34
C VAL A 189 44.07 6.82 -52.76
N ALA A 190 45.29 7.39 -52.78
CA ALA A 190 46.47 6.75 -52.20
C ALA A 190 46.33 6.57 -50.68
N LEU A 191 45.89 7.59 -49.94
CA LEU A 191 45.64 7.54 -48.49
C LEU A 191 44.59 6.47 -48.15
N LYS A 192 43.45 6.44 -48.87
CA LYS A 192 42.40 5.43 -48.71
C LYS A 192 42.89 3.99 -49.00
N GLN A 193 43.98 3.85 -49.77
CA GLN A 193 44.60 2.56 -50.09
C GLN A 193 45.84 2.25 -49.21
N THR A 194 46.23 3.12 -48.26
CA THR A 194 47.30 2.79 -47.33
C THR A 194 46.86 1.73 -46.31
N ARG A 195 47.63 0.63 -46.25
CA ARG A 195 47.52 -0.41 -45.23
C ARG A 195 48.91 -0.96 -44.92
N PHE A 196 49.32 -0.94 -43.64
CA PHE A 196 50.56 -1.55 -43.16
C PHE A 196 50.50 -1.77 -41.64
N GLU A 197 51.41 -2.58 -41.09
CA GLU A 197 51.61 -2.69 -39.64
C GLU A 197 52.59 -1.61 -39.18
N GLY A 198 52.14 -0.73 -38.28
CA GLY A 198 52.92 0.32 -37.64
C GLY A 198 53.36 -0.04 -36.22
N VAL A 199 54.01 0.88 -35.51
CA VAL A 199 54.39 0.67 -34.09
C VAL A 199 53.16 0.72 -33.16
N THR A 200 52.07 1.32 -33.62
CA THR A 200 50.74 1.30 -33.00
C THR A 200 49.84 0.17 -33.54
N GLY A 201 50.42 -0.86 -34.17
CA GLY A 201 49.69 -1.96 -34.80
C GLY A 201 49.12 -1.58 -36.18
N PRO A 202 48.03 -2.22 -36.65
CA PRO A 202 47.54 -2.02 -38.01
C PRO A 202 47.12 -0.58 -38.26
N VAL A 203 47.64 -0.02 -39.35
CA VAL A 203 47.29 1.31 -39.87
C VAL A 203 46.43 1.13 -41.10
N LEU A 204 45.14 1.47 -41.00
CA LEU A 204 44.19 1.50 -42.10
C LEU A 204 43.06 2.50 -41.79
N PHE A 205 42.46 3.05 -42.84
CA PHE A 205 41.47 4.12 -42.74
C PHE A 205 40.11 3.71 -43.33
N GLN A 206 39.03 4.09 -42.66
CA GLN A 206 37.65 3.90 -43.12
C GLN A 206 36.87 5.19 -42.89
N ASN A 207 36.21 5.70 -43.94
CA ASN A 207 35.44 6.95 -43.91
C ASN A 207 36.22 8.20 -43.43
N GLY A 208 37.55 8.16 -43.47
CA GLY A 208 38.44 9.22 -42.98
C GLY A 208 38.96 9.01 -41.56
N GLU A 209 38.35 8.11 -40.79
CA GLU A 209 38.82 7.73 -39.45
C GLU A 209 39.84 6.58 -39.53
N ARG A 210 40.80 6.55 -38.59
CA ARG A 210 41.70 5.41 -38.44
C ARG A 210 41.01 4.32 -37.60
N VAL A 211 41.12 3.08 -38.06
CA VAL A 211 40.73 1.92 -37.23
C VAL A 211 41.67 1.76 -36.05
N ALA A 212 41.08 1.60 -34.86
CA ALA A 212 41.78 1.49 -33.58
C ALA A 212 41.11 0.46 -32.66
N SER A 213 41.83 0.06 -31.62
CA SER A 213 41.31 -0.69 -30.49
C SER A 213 41.23 0.25 -29.29
N ILE A 214 40.04 0.38 -28.69
CA ILE A 214 39.81 1.19 -27.48
C ILE A 214 39.69 0.22 -26.31
N GLU A 215 40.52 0.38 -25.29
CA GLU A 215 40.43 -0.39 -24.07
C GLU A 215 39.43 0.24 -23.09
N LEU A 216 38.67 -0.61 -22.41
CA LEU A 216 37.89 -0.23 -21.23
C LEU A 216 38.68 -0.69 -20.03
N ARG A 217 39.11 0.26 -19.19
CA ARG A 217 39.86 -0.01 -17.96
C ARG A 217 39.03 0.39 -16.74
N GLN A 218 39.02 -0.42 -15.70
CA GLN A 218 38.35 -0.13 -14.43
C GLN A 218 39.38 0.15 -13.33
N PHE A 219 39.16 1.19 -12.53
CA PHE A 219 39.99 1.47 -11.37
C PHE A 219 39.57 0.57 -10.19
N GLN A 220 40.53 -0.18 -9.65
CA GLN A 220 40.34 -1.13 -8.55
C GLN A 220 41.45 -0.96 -7.49
N ALA A 221 41.06 -0.50 -6.30
CA ALA A 221 41.86 -0.05 -5.14
C ALA A 221 42.91 1.04 -5.42
N THR A 222 43.88 0.73 -6.30
CA THR A 222 45.03 1.58 -6.64
C THR A 222 45.49 1.44 -8.09
N ARG A 223 44.90 0.54 -8.89
CA ARG A 223 45.35 0.24 -10.26
C ARG A 223 44.21 0.22 -11.26
N GLU A 224 44.50 0.63 -12.49
CA GLU A 224 43.62 0.45 -13.65
C GLU A 224 43.79 -0.98 -14.20
N THR A 225 42.69 -1.73 -14.26
CA THR A 225 42.62 -3.12 -14.76
C THR A 225 41.89 -3.17 -16.10
N LEU A 226 42.32 -4.01 -17.05
CA LEU A 226 41.63 -4.16 -18.33
C LEU A 226 40.34 -4.99 -18.14
N VAL A 227 39.18 -4.39 -18.42
CA VAL A 227 37.86 -5.01 -18.26
C VAL A 227 37.08 -5.18 -19.57
N GLY A 228 37.55 -4.57 -20.65
CA GLY A 228 37.02 -4.81 -21.99
C GLY A 228 37.86 -4.18 -23.10
N GLN A 229 37.51 -4.49 -24.34
CA GLN A 229 38.15 -3.96 -25.54
C GLN A 229 37.11 -3.78 -26.65
N TYR A 230 37.03 -2.59 -27.24
CA TYR A 230 36.17 -2.23 -28.36
C TYR A 230 36.98 -2.03 -29.63
N ASN A 231 36.65 -2.76 -30.69
CA ASN A 231 37.32 -2.66 -31.99
C ASN A 231 36.47 -1.83 -32.96
N THR A 232 36.96 -0.66 -33.39
CA THR A 232 36.14 0.30 -34.16
C THR A 232 35.75 -0.19 -35.56
N PHE A 233 36.55 -1.06 -36.18
CA PHE A 233 36.28 -1.64 -37.50
C PHE A 233 35.16 -2.68 -37.50
N THR A 234 35.20 -3.60 -36.52
CA THR A 234 34.19 -4.66 -36.40
C THR A 234 32.97 -4.23 -35.60
N GLN A 235 33.03 -3.07 -34.95
CA GLN A 235 32.05 -2.53 -34.01
C GLN A 235 31.70 -3.50 -32.85
N LYS A 236 32.63 -4.41 -32.52
CA LYS A 236 32.44 -5.42 -31.47
C LYS A 236 33.14 -4.99 -30.18
N LEU A 237 32.36 -4.94 -29.11
CA LEU A 237 32.82 -4.89 -27.73
C LEU A 237 33.08 -6.32 -27.22
N ARG A 238 34.25 -6.55 -26.64
CA ARG A 238 34.58 -7.74 -25.85
C ARG A 238 34.70 -7.30 -24.39
N MET A 239 34.02 -7.99 -23.48
CA MET A 239 34.13 -7.75 -22.03
C MET A 239 34.83 -8.92 -21.35
N PHE A 240 35.56 -8.63 -20.28
CA PHE A 240 36.25 -9.62 -19.46
C PHE A 240 35.53 -9.68 -18.09
N PRO A 241 34.49 -10.52 -17.94
CA PRO A 241 33.62 -10.49 -16.77
C PRO A 241 34.37 -10.80 -15.47
N ASP A 242 35.33 -11.71 -15.50
CA ASP A 242 36.14 -12.10 -14.32
C ASP A 242 37.06 -10.97 -13.83
N ALA A 243 37.30 -9.95 -14.66
CA ALA A 243 38.07 -8.76 -14.32
C ALA A 243 37.19 -7.59 -13.81
N LEU A 244 35.88 -7.59 -14.07
CA LEU A 244 34.96 -6.56 -13.60
C LEU A 244 34.66 -6.72 -12.11
N LYS A 245 34.63 -5.61 -11.37
CA LYS A 245 34.19 -5.58 -9.97
C LYS A 245 33.24 -4.43 -9.73
N PHE A 246 32.18 -4.69 -8.98
CA PHE A 246 31.30 -3.66 -8.44
C PHE A 246 31.45 -3.65 -6.91
N SER A 247 31.28 -2.48 -6.29
CA SER A 247 31.61 -2.29 -4.88
C SER A 247 30.50 -2.80 -3.96
N ASP A 248 30.63 -4.04 -3.48
CA ASP A 248 29.72 -4.64 -2.51
C ASP A 248 29.63 -3.79 -1.21
N LEU A 249 28.43 -3.39 -0.81
CA LEU A 249 28.19 -2.71 0.48
C LEU A 249 28.39 -3.64 1.71
N LYS A 250 28.77 -4.89 1.48
CA LYS A 250 28.77 -5.99 2.47
C LYS A 250 29.95 -5.95 3.45
N ALA A 251 30.93 -5.08 3.24
CA ALA A 251 32.22 -5.08 3.95
C ALA A 251 32.23 -4.40 5.34
N LEU A 252 31.15 -3.70 5.75
CA LEU A 252 31.13 -2.90 6.98
C LEU A 252 30.09 -3.33 8.04
N LEU A 253 29.18 -4.25 7.71
CA LEU A 253 28.19 -4.79 8.64
C LEU A 253 28.16 -6.32 8.52
N GLY A 254 28.82 -7.00 9.46
CA GLY A 254 28.92 -8.46 9.51
C GLY A 254 27.60 -9.13 9.91
N SER A 255 26.64 -9.16 8.98
CA SER A 255 25.34 -9.81 9.16
C SER A 255 25.09 -10.85 8.06
N GLU A 256 25.07 -12.12 8.45
CA GLU A 256 24.72 -13.23 7.55
C GLU A 256 23.20 -13.30 7.34
N THR A 257 22.68 -12.42 6.47
CA THR A 257 21.30 -12.51 5.97
C THR A 257 21.29 -12.92 4.50
N CYS A 258 20.41 -13.86 4.14
CA CYS A 258 20.40 -14.53 2.84
C CYS A 258 19.69 -13.70 1.74
N PHE A 259 20.03 -12.42 1.62
CA PHE A 259 19.57 -11.52 0.57
C PHE A 259 20.76 -10.75 0.00
N SER A 260 21.39 -11.29 -1.04
CA SER A 260 22.53 -10.67 -1.72
C SER A 260 22.07 -9.48 -2.58
N LEU A 261 21.85 -8.35 -1.94
CA LEU A 261 21.56 -7.07 -2.59
C LEU A 261 22.87 -6.50 -3.17
N GLY A 262 22.92 -6.30 -4.49
CA GLY A 262 23.89 -5.37 -5.11
C GLY A 262 25.18 -5.93 -5.70
N SER A 263 25.33 -7.23 -5.98
CA SER A 263 26.47 -7.72 -6.79
C SER A 263 26.21 -7.48 -8.29
N GLY A 264 26.34 -6.23 -8.72
CA GLY A 264 26.04 -5.78 -10.09
C GLY A 264 26.23 -4.27 -10.28
N PRO A 265 26.12 -3.77 -11.53
CA PRO A 265 26.29 -2.34 -11.84
C PRO A 265 25.18 -1.48 -11.22
N ALA A 266 25.50 -0.21 -10.94
CA ALA A 266 24.55 0.77 -10.45
C ALA A 266 23.39 0.96 -11.45
N GLN A 267 22.15 0.89 -10.94
CA GLN A 267 20.95 1.17 -11.73
C GLN A 267 20.78 2.68 -11.94
N ASP A 268 20.18 3.06 -13.07
CA ASP A 268 19.92 4.43 -13.49
C ASP A 268 18.91 5.16 -12.58
N GLY A 269 17.87 4.46 -12.11
CA GLY A 269 16.85 4.99 -11.21
C GLY A 269 16.66 4.18 -9.92
N THR A 270 15.67 4.60 -9.11
CA THR A 270 15.13 3.79 -8.00
C THR A 270 14.00 2.90 -8.52
N VAL A 271 14.12 1.58 -8.33
CA VAL A 271 13.01 0.65 -8.57
C VAL A 271 11.94 0.86 -7.49
N VAL A 272 10.90 1.61 -7.83
CA VAL A 272 9.71 1.82 -7.00
C VAL A 272 9.06 0.45 -6.77
N ARG A 273 8.96 0.03 -5.50
CA ARG A 273 8.25 -1.21 -5.13
C ARG A 273 6.93 -0.83 -4.48
N LEU A 274 5.84 -1.03 -5.22
CA LEU A 274 4.48 -0.91 -4.71
C LEU A 274 4.24 -2.01 -3.66
N GLN A 275 3.99 -1.63 -2.42
CA GLN A 275 3.70 -2.57 -1.33
C GLN A 275 2.31 -2.30 -0.76
N ARG A 276 1.42 -3.29 -0.85
CA ARG A 276 0.06 -3.18 -0.31
C ARG A 276 0.09 -3.18 1.22
N ARG A 277 -0.75 -2.37 1.85
CA ARG A 277 -0.94 -2.33 3.31
C ARG A 277 -2.23 -3.05 3.74
N ASP A 278 -2.21 -4.38 3.66
CA ASP A 278 -3.34 -5.25 4.06
C ASP A 278 -3.68 -5.18 5.56
N ILE A 279 -4.89 -5.59 5.93
CA ILE A 279 -5.28 -5.86 7.32
C ILE A 279 -4.47 -7.04 7.84
N GLY A 280 -3.93 -6.91 9.07
CA GLY A 280 -3.13 -7.98 9.69
C GLY A 280 -3.94 -9.27 9.86
N GLN A 281 -3.49 -10.37 9.26
CA GLN A 281 -4.23 -11.64 9.20
C GLN A 281 -4.68 -12.16 10.57
N ILE A 282 -3.85 -11.99 11.62
CA ILE A 282 -4.18 -12.36 13.00
C ILE A 282 -5.36 -11.52 13.54
N LEU A 283 -5.39 -10.22 13.25
CA LEU A 283 -6.49 -9.34 13.66
C LEU A 283 -7.80 -9.74 12.97
N TYR A 284 -7.73 -10.02 11.67
CA TYR A 284 -8.90 -10.46 10.88
C TYR A 284 -9.48 -11.77 11.40
N THR A 285 -8.66 -12.80 11.65
CA THR A 285 -9.14 -14.10 12.13
C THR A 285 -9.72 -14.04 13.54
N VAL A 286 -9.14 -13.24 14.46
CA VAL A 286 -9.68 -13.04 15.81
C VAL A 286 -11.03 -12.31 15.78
N VAL A 287 -11.15 -11.22 15.02
CA VAL A 287 -12.40 -10.44 14.94
C VAL A 287 -13.52 -11.23 14.24
N THR A 288 -13.21 -11.95 13.16
CA THR A 288 -14.21 -12.74 12.42
C THR A 288 -14.66 -14.00 13.15
N SER A 289 -13.77 -14.70 13.88
CA SER A 289 -14.17 -15.83 14.72
C SER A 289 -15.07 -15.41 15.89
N ALA A 290 -14.78 -14.25 16.52
CA ALA A 290 -15.69 -13.66 17.51
C ALA A 290 -17.07 -13.33 16.91
N ALA A 291 -17.13 -12.74 15.72
CA ALA A 291 -18.39 -12.46 15.03
C ALA A 291 -19.16 -13.73 14.67
N ALA A 292 -18.48 -14.79 14.22
CA ALA A 292 -19.09 -16.08 13.91
C ALA A 292 -19.74 -16.73 15.14
N LEU A 293 -19.11 -16.68 16.31
CA LEU A 293 -19.69 -17.17 17.56
C LEU A 293 -20.99 -16.42 17.93
N VAL A 294 -21.01 -15.10 17.82
CA VAL A 294 -22.21 -14.28 18.09
C VAL A 294 -23.31 -14.51 17.04
N PHE A 295 -22.94 -14.73 15.77
CA PHE A 295 -23.87 -15.09 14.69
C PHE A 295 -24.55 -16.44 14.96
N ILE A 296 -23.78 -17.48 15.31
CA ILE A 296 -24.31 -18.81 15.65
C ILE A 296 -25.20 -18.74 16.90
N ALA A 297 -24.79 -17.99 17.93
CA ALA A 297 -25.61 -17.78 19.12
C ALA A 297 -26.96 -17.13 18.76
N THR A 298 -26.95 -16.06 17.94
CA THR A 298 -28.16 -15.38 17.45
C THR A 298 -29.06 -16.32 16.64
N LEU A 299 -28.47 -17.12 15.74
CA LEU A 299 -29.20 -18.09 14.92
C LEU A 299 -29.92 -19.15 15.78
N THR A 300 -29.25 -19.70 16.79
CA THR A 300 -29.88 -20.71 17.68
C THR A 300 -30.99 -20.11 18.55
N VAL A 301 -30.90 -18.84 18.94
CA VAL A 301 -31.97 -18.12 19.65
C VAL A 301 -33.16 -17.86 18.73
N LEU A 302 -32.91 -17.43 17.48
CA LEU A 302 -33.96 -17.24 16.48
C LEU A 302 -34.68 -18.56 16.17
N PHE A 303 -33.94 -19.65 15.91
CA PHE A 303 -34.52 -20.96 15.61
C PHE A 303 -35.38 -21.50 16.76
N ARG A 304 -34.90 -21.39 18.02
CA ARG A 304 -35.72 -21.74 19.20
C ARG A 304 -36.98 -20.87 19.27
N SER A 305 -36.85 -19.55 19.16
CA SER A 305 -38.00 -18.63 19.23
C SER A 305 -39.01 -18.81 18.08
N ILE A 306 -38.65 -19.48 16.97
CA ILE A 306 -39.59 -19.92 15.92
C ILE A 306 -40.21 -21.27 16.30
N SER A 307 -39.41 -22.24 16.75
CA SER A 307 -39.88 -23.57 17.15
C SER A 307 -40.87 -23.50 18.33
N ASP A 308 -40.58 -22.69 19.35
CA ASP A 308 -41.48 -22.43 20.48
C ASP A 308 -42.83 -21.86 20.01
N CYS A 309 -42.80 -20.98 19.01
CA CYS A 309 -44.00 -20.36 18.43
C CYS A 309 -44.85 -21.35 17.61
N ILE A 310 -44.22 -22.37 17.01
CA ILE A 310 -44.92 -23.45 16.28
C ILE A 310 -45.51 -24.48 17.26
N CYS A 311 -44.78 -24.83 18.33
CA CYS A 311 -45.21 -25.83 19.32
C CYS A 311 -46.28 -25.31 20.29
N CYS A 312 -46.09 -24.11 20.86
CA CYS A 312 -46.97 -23.57 21.91
C CYS A 312 -48.18 -22.86 21.30
N ARG A 313 -49.12 -23.65 20.76
CA ARG A 313 -50.30 -23.20 20.00
C ARG A 313 -51.43 -22.60 20.88
N GLU A 314 -51.09 -21.74 21.84
CA GLU A 314 -52.06 -20.97 22.65
C GLU A 314 -52.14 -19.49 22.23
N PRO A 315 -53.33 -18.86 22.27
CA PRO A 315 -53.60 -17.64 21.49
C PRO A 315 -53.13 -16.31 22.12
N ARG A 316 -52.22 -16.31 23.10
CA ARG A 316 -51.81 -15.07 23.80
C ARG A 316 -50.32 -14.99 24.15
N GLY A 317 -49.55 -14.30 23.29
CA GLY A 317 -48.40 -13.49 23.72
C GLY A 317 -47.01 -13.89 23.21
N CYS A 318 -46.74 -15.17 22.94
CA CYS A 318 -45.37 -15.63 22.63
C CYS A 318 -44.85 -15.22 21.25
N CYS A 319 -45.72 -15.18 20.23
CA CYS A 319 -45.36 -14.89 18.84
C CYS A 319 -45.57 -13.41 18.48
N ARG A 320 -44.65 -12.51 18.85
CA ARG A 320 -44.61 -11.16 18.28
C ARG A 320 -43.75 -11.18 17.01
N PRO A 321 -44.28 -10.98 15.79
CA PRO A 321 -43.49 -11.08 14.55
C PRO A 321 -42.32 -10.08 14.49
N LEU A 322 -42.46 -8.97 15.21
CA LEU A 322 -41.41 -7.98 15.41
C LEU A 322 -40.16 -8.52 16.17
N ASP A 323 -40.20 -9.68 16.84
CA ASP A 323 -39.00 -10.32 17.43
C ASP A 323 -38.12 -10.95 16.35
N HIS A 324 -38.71 -11.64 15.35
CA HIS A 324 -37.94 -12.28 14.29
C HIS A 324 -37.21 -11.25 13.42
N LEU A 325 -37.84 -10.09 13.18
CA LEU A 325 -37.21 -8.97 12.49
C LEU A 325 -36.01 -8.39 13.27
N LEU A 326 -36.05 -8.33 14.61
CA LEU A 326 -34.90 -7.90 15.41
C LEU A 326 -33.70 -8.83 15.20
N PHE A 327 -33.91 -10.14 15.28
CA PHE A 327 -32.85 -11.12 15.07
C PHE A 327 -32.33 -11.11 13.63
N LEU A 328 -33.20 -10.91 12.63
CA LEU A 328 -32.78 -10.76 11.22
C LEU A 328 -31.87 -9.53 11.03
N GLY A 329 -32.22 -8.38 11.63
CA GLY A 329 -31.37 -7.18 11.61
C GLY A 329 -30.00 -7.40 12.26
N ILE A 330 -29.96 -8.14 13.39
CA ILE A 330 -28.71 -8.53 14.07
C ILE A 330 -27.85 -9.47 13.20
N LEU A 331 -28.47 -10.46 12.53
CA LEU A 331 -27.74 -11.35 11.62
C LEU A 331 -27.17 -10.58 10.42
N MET A 332 -27.89 -9.59 9.88
CA MET A 332 -27.37 -8.70 8.84
C MET A 332 -26.17 -7.87 9.33
N THR A 333 -26.25 -7.18 10.48
CA THR A 333 -25.11 -6.38 10.97
C THR A 333 -23.89 -7.24 11.35
N LEU A 334 -24.10 -8.45 11.87
CA LEU A 334 -22.99 -9.39 12.11
C LEU A 334 -22.34 -9.88 10.81
N SER A 335 -23.12 -10.08 9.74
CA SER A 335 -22.57 -10.49 8.43
C SER A 335 -21.69 -9.42 7.77
N TRP A 336 -21.81 -8.15 8.18
CA TRP A 336 -20.93 -7.08 7.72
C TRP A 336 -19.48 -7.27 8.18
N VAL A 337 -19.25 -7.79 9.40
CA VAL A 337 -17.91 -7.89 10.00
C VAL A 337 -16.91 -8.68 9.13
N PRO A 338 -17.20 -9.92 8.66
CA PRO A 338 -16.31 -10.61 7.73
C PRO A 338 -16.21 -9.91 6.38
N LEU A 339 -17.31 -9.35 5.85
CA LEU A 339 -17.32 -8.63 4.57
C LEU A 339 -16.40 -7.39 4.60
N ALA A 340 -16.32 -6.69 5.73
CA ALA A 340 -15.53 -5.48 5.90
C ALA A 340 -14.01 -5.72 5.82
N GLY A 341 -13.52 -6.89 6.24
CA GLY A 341 -12.09 -7.24 6.23
C GLY A 341 -11.62 -8.10 5.04
N LEU A 342 -12.47 -8.31 4.03
CA LEU A 342 -12.09 -8.98 2.79
C LEU A 342 -11.26 -8.04 1.89
N ASP A 343 -9.94 -8.07 2.07
CA ASP A 343 -8.99 -7.31 1.24
C ASP A 343 -8.71 -8.00 -0.11
N GLY A 344 -8.17 -7.23 -1.07
CA GLY A 344 -7.77 -7.71 -2.41
C GLY A 344 -6.59 -8.70 -2.45
N ALA A 345 -6.19 -9.24 -1.30
CA ALA A 345 -5.30 -10.39 -1.15
C ALA A 345 -6.07 -11.72 -0.99
N LEU A 346 -7.35 -11.67 -0.59
CA LEU A 346 -8.23 -12.84 -0.38
C LEU A 346 -9.28 -12.99 -1.50
N VAL A 347 -9.56 -11.92 -2.24
CA VAL A 347 -10.68 -11.83 -3.19
C VAL A 347 -10.18 -11.30 -4.55
N PRO A 348 -10.55 -11.93 -5.70
CA PRO A 348 -10.14 -11.46 -7.02
C PRO A 348 -10.76 -10.10 -7.37
N ILE A 349 -10.01 -9.30 -8.14
CA ILE A 349 -10.26 -7.87 -8.38
C ILE A 349 -11.70 -7.59 -8.85
N CYS A 350 -12.25 -8.42 -9.74
CA CYS A 350 -13.60 -8.27 -10.30
C CYS A 350 -14.75 -8.28 -9.26
N ILE A 351 -14.49 -8.74 -8.04
CA ILE A 351 -15.48 -8.81 -6.95
C ILE A 351 -15.33 -7.61 -5.98
N LEU A 352 -14.21 -6.88 -6.00
CA LEU A 352 -13.94 -5.80 -5.05
C LEU A 352 -14.85 -4.58 -5.22
N ASP A 353 -15.14 -4.17 -6.46
CA ASP A 353 -16.05 -3.04 -6.72
C ASP A 353 -17.50 -3.30 -6.22
N PRO A 354 -18.19 -4.40 -6.58
CA PRO A 354 -19.51 -4.68 -6.01
C PRO A 354 -19.46 -4.94 -4.50
N LEU A 355 -18.35 -5.44 -3.95
CA LEU A 355 -18.17 -5.64 -2.51
C LEU A 355 -18.18 -4.30 -1.74
N CYS A 356 -17.65 -3.20 -2.31
CA CYS A 356 -17.77 -1.85 -1.73
C CYS A 356 -19.24 -1.46 -1.50
N SER A 357 -20.10 -1.65 -2.51
CA SER A 357 -21.55 -1.40 -2.38
C SER A 357 -22.22 -2.35 -1.41
N VAL A 358 -21.95 -3.67 -1.49
CA VAL A 358 -22.57 -4.67 -0.59
C VAL A 358 -22.26 -4.38 0.88
N ARG A 359 -21.03 -3.96 1.22
CA ARG A 359 -20.65 -3.52 2.57
C ARG A 359 -21.58 -2.40 3.09
N LEU A 360 -21.81 -1.36 2.28
CA LEU A 360 -22.66 -0.23 2.66
C LEU A 360 -24.11 -0.67 2.90
N TRP A 361 -24.69 -1.42 1.97
CA TRP A 361 -26.08 -1.87 2.02
C TRP A 361 -26.36 -2.82 3.21
N VAL A 362 -25.49 -3.79 3.46
CA VAL A 362 -25.67 -4.77 4.56
C VAL A 362 -25.65 -4.07 5.93
N LEU A 363 -24.71 -3.15 6.16
CA LEU A 363 -24.62 -2.41 7.42
C LEU A 363 -25.82 -1.48 7.62
N ALA A 364 -26.17 -0.69 6.59
CA ALA A 364 -27.22 0.31 6.69
C ALA A 364 -28.60 -0.32 6.92
N LEU A 365 -28.97 -1.33 6.12
CA LEU A 365 -30.26 -2.02 6.26
C LEU A 365 -30.34 -2.85 7.56
N GLY A 366 -29.26 -3.56 7.93
CA GLY A 366 -29.21 -4.32 9.19
C GLY A 366 -29.42 -3.42 10.41
N HIS A 367 -28.75 -2.26 10.44
CA HIS A 367 -28.96 -1.25 11.47
C HIS A 367 -30.40 -0.69 11.44
N CYS A 368 -30.93 -0.36 10.26
CA CYS A 368 -32.28 0.19 10.12
C CYS A 368 -33.36 -0.78 10.65
N VAL A 369 -33.28 -2.06 10.30
CA VAL A 369 -34.19 -3.09 10.81
C VAL A 369 -34.02 -3.29 12.32
N GLY A 370 -32.77 -3.43 12.81
CA GLY A 370 -32.50 -3.67 14.23
C GLY A 370 -32.96 -2.51 15.13
N PHE A 371 -32.57 -1.28 14.82
CA PHE A 371 -33.00 -0.10 15.58
C PHE A 371 -34.49 0.20 15.36
N GLY A 372 -34.99 0.14 14.13
CA GLY A 372 -36.37 0.45 13.78
C GLY A 372 -37.39 -0.43 14.52
N VAL A 373 -37.06 -1.69 14.79
CA VAL A 373 -37.86 -2.57 15.65
C VAL A 373 -37.91 -2.06 17.10
N LEU A 374 -36.77 -1.72 17.70
CA LEU A 374 -36.69 -1.23 19.08
C LEU A 374 -37.37 0.15 19.24
N PHE A 375 -37.24 1.00 18.23
CA PHE A 375 -37.91 2.29 18.10
C PHE A 375 -39.43 2.12 18.00
N THR A 376 -39.92 1.23 17.14
CA THR A 376 -41.35 0.94 16.97
C THR A 376 -41.98 0.39 18.27
N ARG A 377 -41.26 -0.46 19.02
CA ARG A 377 -41.70 -0.92 20.36
C ARG A 377 -41.82 0.25 21.34
N SER A 378 -40.78 1.07 21.41
CA SER A 378 -40.74 2.24 22.29
C SER A 378 -41.87 3.22 21.97
N LEU A 379 -42.08 3.57 20.70
CA LEU A 379 -43.20 4.41 20.27
C LEU A 379 -44.58 3.83 20.63
N ASN A 380 -44.80 2.54 20.40
CA ASN A 380 -46.08 1.90 20.71
C ASN A 380 -46.35 1.88 22.23
N ILE A 381 -45.33 1.68 23.06
CA ILE A 381 -45.46 1.75 24.53
C ILE A 381 -45.69 3.20 24.99
N TYR A 382 -44.95 4.16 24.43
CA TYR A 382 -45.06 5.59 24.76
C TYR A 382 -46.45 6.17 24.41
N THR A 383 -46.98 5.83 23.24
CA THR A 383 -48.32 6.25 22.81
C THR A 383 -49.44 5.65 23.66
N LEU A 384 -49.33 4.37 24.06
CA LEU A 384 -50.26 3.73 25.01
C LEU A 384 -50.20 4.36 26.42
N ILE A 385 -49.05 4.88 26.84
CA ILE A 385 -48.87 5.55 28.14
C ILE A 385 -49.45 6.97 28.14
N ILE A 386 -49.42 7.68 27.01
CA ILE A 386 -49.94 9.05 26.88
C ILE A 386 -51.44 9.05 26.55
N HIS A 387 -51.85 8.29 25.54
CA HIS A 387 -53.24 8.14 25.16
C HIS A 387 -53.84 6.93 25.87
N ARG A 388 -54.33 7.13 27.11
CA ARG A 388 -55.24 6.16 27.74
C ARG A 388 -56.47 6.00 26.84
N PRO A 389 -56.71 4.82 26.22
CA PRO A 389 -57.81 4.68 25.28
C PRO A 389 -59.14 4.77 26.02
N THR A 390 -60.06 5.59 25.53
CA THR A 390 -61.46 5.56 25.96
C THR A 390 -62.06 4.19 25.64
N ALA A 391 -62.76 3.61 26.61
CA ALA A 391 -63.17 2.21 26.55
C ALA A 391 -64.18 1.96 25.41
N GLY A 392 -63.75 1.36 24.30
CA GLY A 392 -64.65 1.11 23.17
C GLY A 392 -64.10 0.33 21.97
N LYS A 393 -62.79 0.38 21.68
CA LYS A 393 -62.15 -0.46 20.63
C LYS A 393 -60.63 -0.48 20.82
N LEU A 394 -60.07 -1.67 21.08
CA LEU A 394 -58.65 -1.95 20.97
C LEU A 394 -58.51 -3.03 19.89
N ASP A 395 -58.08 -2.65 18.69
CA ASP A 395 -57.74 -3.62 17.64
C ASP A 395 -56.28 -4.03 17.87
N ASP A 396 -56.02 -5.31 18.14
CA ASP A 396 -54.72 -5.84 18.61
C ASP A 396 -53.59 -5.78 17.54
N ARG A 397 -53.77 -5.01 16.46
CA ARG A 397 -52.78 -4.78 15.40
C ARG A 397 -51.78 -3.72 15.81
N TRP A 398 -50.72 -4.17 16.50
CA TRP A 398 -49.48 -3.42 16.70
C TRP A 398 -48.99 -2.85 15.35
N PRO A 399 -48.91 -1.52 15.15
CA PRO A 399 -48.60 -0.95 13.85
C PRO A 399 -47.12 -1.15 13.49
N TRP A 400 -46.86 -1.69 12.29
CA TRP A 400 -45.51 -1.85 11.75
C TRP A 400 -45.11 -0.70 10.81
N TRP A 401 -46.01 0.26 10.57
CA TRP A 401 -45.76 1.39 9.66
C TRP A 401 -44.52 2.24 10.02
N PRO A 402 -44.12 2.46 11.29
CA PRO A 402 -42.92 3.25 11.58
C PRO A 402 -41.66 2.57 11.07
N LEU A 403 -41.55 1.25 11.26
CA LEU A 403 -40.45 0.44 10.71
C LEU A 403 -40.46 0.44 9.18
N ALA A 404 -41.63 0.34 8.55
CA ALA A 404 -41.74 0.37 7.09
C ALA A 404 -41.30 1.71 6.49
N VAL A 405 -41.69 2.84 7.09
CA VAL A 405 -41.26 4.18 6.65
C VAL A 405 -39.74 4.36 6.80
N LEU A 406 -39.17 3.94 7.93
CA LEU A 406 -37.71 3.99 8.13
C LEU A 406 -36.95 3.13 7.13
N PHE A 407 -37.40 1.90 6.87
CA PHE A 407 -36.77 1.01 5.90
C PHE A 407 -36.84 1.56 4.47
N LEU A 408 -37.99 2.10 4.05
CA LEU A 408 -38.15 2.71 2.73
C LEU A 408 -37.28 3.97 2.55
N LEU A 409 -37.12 4.78 3.60
CA LEU A 409 -36.22 5.94 3.59
C LEU A 409 -34.75 5.50 3.42
N ASP A 410 -34.29 4.51 4.18
CA ASP A 410 -32.95 3.94 4.06
C ASP A 410 -32.70 3.40 2.64
N VAL A 411 -33.62 2.59 2.11
CA VAL A 411 -33.53 2.03 0.73
C VAL A 411 -33.51 3.14 -0.32
N PHE A 412 -34.33 4.19 -0.17
CA PHE A 412 -34.34 5.32 -1.10
C PHE A 412 -33.00 6.06 -1.11
N VAL A 413 -32.46 6.42 0.06
CA VAL A 413 -31.18 7.13 0.16
C VAL A 413 -30.02 6.30 -0.42
N LEU A 414 -29.96 5.00 -0.11
CA LEU A 414 -28.94 4.09 -0.65
C LEU A 414 -29.07 3.89 -2.16
N SER A 415 -30.29 3.85 -2.70
CA SER A 415 -30.54 3.76 -4.14
C SER A 415 -30.08 5.04 -4.86
N CYS A 416 -30.39 6.22 -4.31
CA CYS A 416 -29.95 7.50 -4.85
C CYS A 416 -28.42 7.61 -4.86
N TRP A 417 -27.74 7.20 -3.78
CA TRP A 417 -26.27 7.17 -3.72
C TRP A 417 -25.71 6.23 -4.81
N GLN A 418 -26.19 4.99 -4.88
CA GLN A 418 -25.68 3.99 -5.84
C GLN A 418 -25.92 4.36 -7.32
N VAL A 419 -26.99 5.11 -7.62
CA VAL A 419 -27.33 5.55 -8.99
C VAL A 419 -26.59 6.83 -9.40
N LEU A 420 -26.40 7.79 -8.48
CA LEU A 420 -25.82 9.09 -8.80
C LEU A 420 -24.30 9.14 -8.60
N ASP A 421 -23.76 8.40 -7.62
CA ASP A 421 -22.35 8.43 -7.23
C ASP A 421 -21.88 7.05 -6.71
N PRO A 422 -21.83 6.03 -7.59
CA PRO A 422 -21.49 4.66 -7.18
C PRO A 422 -20.06 4.58 -6.63
N LEU A 423 -19.91 3.91 -5.48
CA LEU A 423 -18.61 3.62 -4.87
C LEU A 423 -17.76 2.76 -5.82
N ARG A 424 -16.46 3.09 -5.93
CA ARG A 424 -15.47 2.36 -6.72
C ARG A 424 -14.21 2.11 -5.89
N ARG A 425 -13.43 1.08 -6.23
CA ARG A 425 -12.08 0.90 -5.69
C ARG A 425 -11.15 1.99 -6.24
N VAL A 426 -10.51 2.73 -5.35
CA VAL A 426 -9.44 3.70 -5.66
C VAL A 426 -8.18 3.31 -4.89
N GLU A 427 -7.04 3.29 -5.59
CA GLU A 427 -5.75 2.95 -5.00
C GLU A 427 -5.11 4.21 -4.41
N HIS A 428 -5.25 4.39 -3.09
CA HIS A 428 -4.60 5.49 -2.40
C HIS A 428 -3.13 5.15 -2.13
N VAL A 429 -2.23 5.80 -2.87
CA VAL A 429 -0.80 5.79 -2.61
C VAL A 429 -0.50 6.67 -1.40
N LEU A 430 0.01 6.07 -0.33
CA LEU A 430 0.68 6.78 0.74
C LEU A 430 2.17 6.86 0.41
N GLU A 431 2.66 8.08 0.24
CA GLU A 431 4.10 8.32 0.21
C GLU A 431 4.71 7.89 1.54
N SER A 432 5.57 6.86 1.49
CA SER A 432 6.37 6.45 2.63
C SER A 432 7.69 7.22 2.61
N GLY A 433 8.27 7.47 3.78
CA GLY A 433 9.57 8.14 3.88
C GLY A 433 10.64 7.42 3.05
N ALA A 434 11.46 8.19 2.33
CA ALA A 434 12.48 7.68 1.42
C ALA A 434 13.63 6.97 2.16
N ASP A 435 13.45 5.68 2.44
CA ASP A 435 14.49 4.83 2.99
C ASP A 435 15.53 4.47 1.90
N VAL A 436 16.79 4.31 2.32
CA VAL A 436 18.00 4.79 1.64
C VAL A 436 18.30 4.15 0.27
N GLU A 437 17.55 3.13 -0.12
CA GLU A 437 17.79 2.34 -1.33
C GLU A 437 16.51 1.94 -2.12
N LYS A 438 15.30 2.13 -1.56
CA LYS A 438 14.04 1.74 -2.20
C LYS A 438 12.95 2.76 -1.92
N ASP A 439 12.43 3.40 -2.96
CA ASP A 439 11.20 4.17 -2.91
C ASP A 439 9.99 3.21 -2.81
N VAL A 440 9.73 2.72 -1.59
CA VAL A 440 8.62 1.80 -1.31
C VAL A 440 7.36 2.62 -1.13
N ARG A 441 6.62 2.82 -2.22
CA ARG A 441 5.31 3.47 -2.18
C ARG A 441 4.29 2.48 -1.63
N LEU A 442 3.79 2.75 -0.43
CA LEU A 442 2.72 1.94 0.14
C LEU A 442 1.39 2.33 -0.51
N PHE A 443 0.55 1.35 -0.84
CA PHE A 443 -0.79 1.61 -1.35
C PHE A 443 -1.85 0.86 -0.55
N SER A 444 -3.03 1.47 -0.46
CA SER A 444 -4.20 0.90 0.21
C SER A 444 -5.40 0.95 -0.73
N ASP A 445 -6.18 -0.13 -0.74
CA ASP A 445 -7.39 -0.24 -1.54
C ASP A 445 -8.56 0.40 -0.78
N CYS A 446 -9.04 1.57 -1.21
CA CYS A 446 -10.14 2.29 -0.56
C CYS A 446 -11.41 2.25 -1.43
N CYS A 447 -12.57 2.08 -0.80
CA CYS A 447 -13.87 2.29 -1.46
C CYS A 447 -14.23 3.78 -1.40
N VAL A 448 -14.23 4.48 -2.53
CA VAL A 448 -14.45 5.93 -2.61
C VAL A 448 -15.57 6.26 -3.60
N SER A 449 -16.33 7.32 -3.33
CA SER A 449 -17.29 7.94 -4.26
C SER A 449 -16.96 9.43 -4.39
N ALA A 450 -17.33 10.09 -5.50
CA ALA A 450 -16.87 11.44 -5.84
C ALA A 450 -17.24 12.49 -4.78
N ASN A 451 -18.37 12.30 -4.09
CA ASN A 451 -18.89 13.18 -3.04
C ASN A 451 -19.09 12.42 -1.71
N MET A 452 -18.18 11.48 -1.39
CA MET A 452 -18.30 10.58 -0.23
C MET A 452 -18.66 11.29 1.08
N ASP A 453 -18.02 12.42 1.39
CA ASP A 453 -18.29 13.19 2.62
C ASP A 453 -19.69 13.80 2.65
N LEU A 454 -20.23 14.23 1.51
CA LEU A 454 -21.59 14.77 1.42
C LEU A 454 -22.63 13.67 1.63
N TRP A 455 -22.42 12.48 1.06
CA TRP A 455 -23.31 11.33 1.26
C TRP A 455 -23.27 10.80 2.70
N LEU A 456 -22.08 10.68 3.30
CA LEU A 456 -21.93 10.31 4.71
C LEU A 456 -22.59 11.35 5.63
N THR A 457 -22.37 12.64 5.37
CA THR A 457 -23.01 13.74 6.13
C THR A 457 -24.53 13.66 6.02
N ALA A 458 -25.09 13.46 4.82
CA ALA A 458 -26.53 13.30 4.61
C ALA A 458 -27.10 12.08 5.36
N LEU A 459 -26.39 10.93 5.33
CA LEU A 459 -26.80 9.72 6.05
C LEU A 459 -26.82 9.93 7.57
N TYR A 460 -25.77 10.54 8.13
CA TYR A 460 -25.69 10.80 9.57
C TYR A 460 -26.66 11.92 10.01
N ALA A 461 -26.95 12.89 9.15
CA ALA A 461 -27.86 14.00 9.45
C ALA A 461 -29.30 13.56 9.76
N TYR A 462 -29.81 12.47 9.17
CA TYR A 462 -31.12 11.91 9.58
C TYR A 462 -31.00 10.80 10.64
N LYS A 463 -29.96 9.95 10.59
CA LYS A 463 -29.81 8.85 11.57
C LYS A 463 -29.45 9.34 12.97
N GLY A 464 -28.63 10.38 13.12
CA GLY A 464 -28.26 10.95 14.42
C GLY A 464 -29.46 11.43 15.24
N PRO A 465 -30.29 12.35 14.70
CA PRO A 465 -31.52 12.80 15.37
C PRO A 465 -32.51 11.67 15.66
N LEU A 466 -32.62 10.68 14.76
CA LEU A 466 -33.48 9.51 14.96
C LEU A 466 -33.01 8.63 16.14
N LEU A 467 -31.72 8.37 16.26
CA LEU A 467 -31.11 7.68 17.41
C LEU A 467 -31.35 8.46 18.71
N GLY A 468 -31.18 9.79 18.67
CA GLY A 468 -31.45 10.68 19.80
C GLY A 468 -32.93 10.65 20.24
N LEU A 469 -33.86 10.71 19.30
CA LEU A 469 -35.30 10.58 19.56
C LEU A 469 -35.65 9.21 20.15
N GLY A 470 -35.07 8.12 19.63
CA GLY A 470 -35.23 6.78 20.19
C GLY A 470 -34.76 6.70 21.65
N CYS A 471 -33.57 7.25 21.94
CA CYS A 471 -33.02 7.33 23.29
C CYS A 471 -33.92 8.16 24.24
N PHE A 472 -34.43 9.31 23.78
CA PHE A 472 -35.37 10.15 24.55
C PHE A 472 -36.66 9.38 24.90
N ILE A 473 -37.29 8.73 23.93
CA ILE A 473 -38.51 7.93 24.14
C ILE A 473 -38.21 6.78 25.11
N ALA A 474 -37.14 6.02 24.89
CA ALA A 474 -36.68 4.95 25.76
C ALA A 474 -36.51 5.39 27.24
N CYS A 475 -35.78 6.48 27.47
CA CYS A 475 -35.58 7.05 28.80
C CYS A 475 -36.89 7.55 29.44
N SER A 476 -37.81 8.14 28.65
CA SER A 476 -39.12 8.59 29.15
C SER A 476 -40.04 7.45 29.60
N ILE A 477 -39.90 6.26 29.01
CA ILE A 477 -40.62 5.04 29.41
C ILE A 477 -39.98 4.45 30.67
N GLY A 478 -38.64 4.36 30.71
CA GLY A 478 -37.90 3.76 31.82
C GLY A 478 -37.92 4.55 33.14
N THR A 479 -38.39 5.79 33.13
CA THR A 479 -38.41 6.70 34.30
C THR A 479 -39.79 6.85 34.96
N ARG A 480 -40.89 6.50 34.28
CA ARG A 480 -42.25 6.54 34.86
C ARG A 480 -42.49 5.36 35.80
N LYS A 481 -43.02 5.64 37.00
CA LYS A 481 -43.22 4.64 38.08
C LYS A 481 -44.64 4.06 38.15
N ASP A 482 -45.59 4.58 37.37
CA ASP A 482 -47.03 4.35 37.54
C ASP A 482 -47.56 2.98 37.06
N VAL A 483 -46.68 1.98 36.94
CA VAL A 483 -46.97 0.68 36.30
C VAL A 483 -46.39 -0.48 37.13
N SER A 484 -47.10 -1.62 37.10
CA SER A 484 -46.77 -2.85 37.82
C SER A 484 -45.29 -3.24 37.72
N GLN A 485 -44.75 -3.72 38.85
CA GLN A 485 -43.31 -3.88 39.11
C GLN A 485 -42.58 -4.74 38.05
N GLU A 486 -43.22 -5.79 37.54
CA GLU A 486 -42.60 -6.67 36.53
C GLU A 486 -42.61 -6.04 35.12
N VAL A 487 -43.67 -5.33 34.74
CA VAL A 487 -43.75 -4.59 33.47
C VAL A 487 -42.70 -3.46 33.43
N THR A 488 -42.53 -2.77 34.55
CA THR A 488 -41.49 -1.75 34.73
C THR A 488 -40.07 -2.32 34.56
N ARG A 489 -39.86 -3.61 34.85
CA ARG A 489 -38.57 -4.31 34.62
C ARG A 489 -38.31 -4.59 33.13
N GLU A 490 -39.32 -5.01 32.38
CA GLU A 490 -39.21 -5.20 30.93
C GLU A 490 -38.99 -3.88 30.20
N ASN A 491 -39.77 -2.85 30.56
CA ASN A 491 -39.63 -1.49 30.04
C ASN A 491 -38.21 -0.93 30.27
N ARG A 492 -37.62 -1.16 31.45
CA ARG A 492 -36.23 -0.74 31.74
C ARG A 492 -35.20 -1.50 30.90
N ARG A 493 -35.42 -2.78 30.58
CA ARG A 493 -34.55 -3.56 29.67
C ARG A 493 -34.64 -3.05 28.22
N LEU A 494 -35.86 -2.76 27.74
CA LEU A 494 -36.06 -2.16 26.41
C LEU A 494 -35.34 -0.81 26.34
N ALA A 495 -35.49 0.05 27.36
CA ALA A 495 -34.84 1.35 27.39
C ALA A 495 -33.31 1.23 27.31
N LEU A 496 -32.70 0.36 28.14
CA LEU A 496 -31.26 0.09 28.09
C LEU A 496 -30.81 -0.42 26.71
N SER A 497 -31.58 -1.32 26.08
CA SER A 497 -31.24 -1.88 24.76
C SER A 497 -31.22 -0.82 23.64
N VAL A 498 -32.13 0.16 23.68
CA VAL A 498 -32.14 1.29 22.73
C VAL A 498 -30.91 2.18 22.95
N CYS A 499 -30.60 2.52 24.21
CA CYS A 499 -29.45 3.37 24.54
C CYS A 499 -28.12 2.71 24.17
N ALA A 500 -27.96 1.40 24.38
CA ALA A 500 -26.72 0.70 24.00
C ALA A 500 -26.52 0.65 22.48
N VAL A 501 -27.58 0.44 21.69
CA VAL A 501 -27.49 0.53 20.22
C VAL A 501 -27.15 1.95 19.76
N ALA A 502 -27.75 2.98 20.35
CA ALA A 502 -27.44 4.38 20.01
C ALA A 502 -25.98 4.77 20.36
N ILE A 503 -25.48 4.33 21.52
CA ILE A 503 -24.10 4.60 21.94
C ILE A 503 -23.09 3.84 21.07
N THR A 504 -23.32 2.55 20.83
CA THR A 504 -22.38 1.72 20.02
C THR A 504 -22.36 2.14 18.55
N SER A 505 -23.52 2.42 17.93
CA SER A 505 -23.55 2.95 16.56
C SER A 505 -22.85 4.31 16.44
N GLY A 506 -23.03 5.22 17.40
CA GLY A 506 -22.31 6.49 17.46
C GLY A 506 -20.79 6.34 17.59
N LEU A 507 -20.34 5.46 18.49
CA LEU A 507 -18.91 5.13 18.67
C LEU A 507 -18.31 4.47 17.42
N GLY A 508 -19.05 3.58 16.75
CA GLY A 508 -18.61 2.95 15.50
C GLY A 508 -18.43 3.97 14.37
N ALA A 509 -19.40 4.85 14.16
CA ALA A 509 -19.34 5.89 13.13
C ALA A 509 -18.20 6.89 13.37
N LEU A 510 -18.06 7.39 14.60
CA LEU A 510 -16.96 8.27 14.99
C LEU A 510 -15.60 7.59 14.85
N GLY A 511 -15.51 6.31 15.23
CA GLY A 511 -14.32 5.49 15.09
C GLY A 511 -13.87 5.31 13.64
N SER A 512 -14.79 5.07 12.70
CA SER A 512 -14.47 5.02 11.27
C SER A 512 -13.96 6.35 10.73
N LEU A 513 -14.64 7.47 11.05
CA LEU A 513 -14.26 8.80 10.55
C LEU A 513 -12.86 9.21 11.03
N LEU A 514 -12.56 9.03 12.31
CA LEU A 514 -11.25 9.36 12.89
C LEU A 514 -10.11 8.43 12.41
N SER A 515 -10.44 7.23 11.93
CA SER A 515 -9.45 6.19 11.59
C SER A 515 -9.21 6.01 10.09
N SER A 516 -9.77 6.88 9.23
CA SER A 516 -9.71 6.76 7.76
C SER A 516 -8.29 6.54 7.21
N HIS A 517 -7.26 7.14 7.84
CA HIS A 517 -5.85 6.99 7.44
C HIS A 517 -5.16 5.69 7.91
N GLN A 518 -5.81 4.82 8.69
CA GLN A 518 -5.23 3.57 9.19
C GLN A 518 -6.18 2.37 9.02
N PRO A 519 -5.95 1.47 8.03
CA PRO A 519 -6.92 0.42 7.69
C PRO A 519 -7.21 -0.55 8.84
N GLN A 520 -6.21 -0.81 9.70
CA GLN A 520 -6.36 -1.69 10.87
C GLN A 520 -7.34 -1.11 11.91
N LEU A 521 -7.28 0.19 12.19
CA LEU A 521 -8.21 0.86 13.11
C LEU A 521 -9.59 1.06 12.48
N HIS A 522 -9.62 1.41 11.18
CA HIS A 522 -10.84 1.57 10.40
C HIS A 522 -11.68 0.28 10.35
N PHE A 523 -11.05 -0.90 10.28
CA PHE A 523 -11.72 -2.20 10.42
C PHE A 523 -12.11 -2.51 11.89
N LEU A 524 -11.22 -2.26 12.84
CA LEU A 524 -11.37 -2.73 14.22
C LEU A 524 -12.47 -1.99 15.00
N LEU A 525 -12.51 -0.65 14.94
CA LEU A 525 -13.43 0.13 15.79
C LEU A 525 -14.92 -0.11 15.47
N PRO A 526 -15.38 -0.11 14.20
CA PRO A 526 -16.78 -0.44 13.89
C PRO A 526 -17.12 -1.91 14.20
N SER A 527 -16.16 -2.83 14.02
CA SER A 527 -16.36 -4.26 14.33
C SER A 527 -16.57 -4.49 15.83
N LEU A 528 -15.77 -3.83 16.69
CA LEU A 528 -15.96 -3.87 18.15
C LEU A 528 -17.29 -3.22 18.58
N ALA A 529 -17.70 -2.13 17.94
CA ALA A 529 -19.00 -1.50 18.19
C ALA A 529 -20.18 -2.43 17.86
N ILE A 530 -20.13 -3.15 16.73
CA ILE A 530 -21.16 -4.13 16.35
C ILE A 530 -21.17 -5.32 17.31
N LEU A 531 -20.01 -5.86 17.66
CA LEU A 531 -19.90 -7.00 18.60
C LEU A 531 -20.42 -6.64 20.00
N THR A 532 -20.04 -5.49 20.55
CA THR A 532 -20.52 -5.04 21.86
C THR A 532 -22.01 -4.68 21.87
N GLY A 533 -22.49 -4.01 20.82
CA GLY A 533 -23.91 -3.70 20.64
C GLY A 533 -24.77 -4.96 20.58
N THR A 534 -24.43 -5.91 19.71
CA THR A 534 -25.18 -7.17 19.54
C THR A 534 -25.09 -8.07 20.78
N ALA A 535 -23.95 -8.14 21.46
CA ALA A 535 -23.82 -8.84 22.74
C ALA A 535 -24.74 -8.23 23.83
N SER A 536 -24.87 -6.90 23.90
CA SER A 536 -25.78 -6.24 24.86
C SER A 536 -27.26 -6.54 24.56
N LEU A 537 -27.65 -6.58 23.28
CA LEU A 537 -29.00 -6.95 22.85
C LEU A 537 -29.34 -8.39 23.20
N LEU A 538 -28.41 -9.32 22.98
CA LEU A 538 -28.58 -10.72 23.39
C LEU A 538 -28.68 -10.81 24.92
N LEU A 539 -27.76 -10.21 25.67
CA LEU A 539 -27.74 -10.29 27.13
C LEU A 539 -29.04 -9.81 27.78
N TRP A 540 -29.63 -8.70 27.31
CA TRP A 540 -30.84 -8.14 27.92
C TRP A 540 -32.15 -8.68 27.34
N GLY A 541 -32.18 -9.03 26.05
CA GLY A 541 -33.36 -9.61 25.39
C GLY A 541 -33.55 -11.10 25.72
N VAL A 542 -32.47 -11.89 25.68
CA VAL A 542 -32.53 -13.35 25.87
C VAL A 542 -32.77 -13.71 27.34
N HIS A 543 -32.24 -12.93 28.29
CA HIS A 543 -32.43 -13.17 29.73
C HIS A 543 -33.88 -12.96 30.22
N ALA A 544 -34.78 -12.41 29.39
CA ALA A 544 -36.23 -12.51 29.61
C ALA A 544 -36.75 -13.90 29.25
N LYS A 545 -36.55 -14.33 27.99
CA LYS A 545 -37.07 -15.61 27.48
C LYS A 545 -36.43 -16.84 28.13
N TRP A 546 -35.16 -16.78 28.56
CA TRP A 546 -34.46 -17.93 29.16
C TRP A 546 -35.12 -18.49 30.43
N LYS A 547 -35.77 -17.66 31.25
CA LYS A 547 -36.53 -18.17 32.41
C LYS A 547 -37.75 -18.99 31.99
N PHE A 548 -38.43 -18.57 30.92
CA PHE A 548 -39.57 -19.29 30.35
C PHE A 548 -39.11 -20.60 29.67
N LEU A 549 -38.05 -20.50 28.85
CA LEU A 549 -37.43 -21.63 28.16
C LEU A 549 -36.95 -22.72 29.12
N LEU A 550 -36.28 -22.36 30.22
CA LEU A 550 -35.85 -23.36 31.22
C LEU A 550 -37.05 -24.05 31.89
N CYS A 551 -38.11 -23.32 32.24
CA CYS A 551 -39.32 -23.92 32.81
C CYS A 551 -39.98 -24.91 31.85
N CYS A 552 -40.00 -24.61 30.53
CA CYS A 552 -40.51 -25.53 29.52
C CYS A 552 -39.57 -26.73 29.30
N SER A 553 -38.25 -26.53 29.21
CA SER A 553 -37.30 -27.62 28.91
C SER A 553 -37.04 -28.57 30.08
N LEU A 554 -37.27 -28.14 31.32
CA LEU A 554 -37.21 -28.98 32.52
C LEU A 554 -38.54 -29.68 32.85
N GLY A 555 -39.62 -29.43 32.10
CA GLY A 555 -40.93 -30.07 32.30
C GLY A 555 -41.58 -29.80 33.67
N LEU A 556 -41.09 -28.82 34.43
CA LEU A 556 -41.27 -28.74 35.89
C LEU A 556 -42.54 -27.98 36.34
N LEU A 557 -43.53 -27.81 35.45
CA LEU A 557 -44.78 -27.13 35.72
C LEU A 557 -45.97 -27.82 35.03
N ALA A 558 -46.62 -28.73 35.76
CA ALA A 558 -48.01 -29.08 35.48
C ALA A 558 -48.92 -27.88 35.82
N PRO A 559 -50.05 -27.67 35.09
CA PRO A 559 -50.86 -26.46 35.21
C PRO A 559 -51.81 -26.46 36.41
N GLU A 560 -51.28 -26.56 37.64
CA GLU A 560 -52.01 -26.21 38.87
C GLU A 560 -51.15 -25.41 39.85
N ARG A 561 -51.80 -24.46 40.55
CA ARG A 561 -51.32 -23.76 41.76
C ARG A 561 -50.04 -22.92 41.63
N LEU A 562 -50.19 -21.72 41.08
CA LEU A 562 -49.52 -20.53 41.64
C LEU A 562 -50.56 -19.47 42.03
N SER A 563 -50.44 -18.96 43.24
CA SER A 563 -51.51 -18.36 44.03
C SER A 563 -51.91 -16.94 43.62
N LEU A 564 -53.01 -16.82 42.87
CA LEU A 564 -53.88 -15.65 43.01
C LEU A 564 -54.51 -15.68 44.42
N ARG A 565 -54.35 -14.60 45.19
CA ARG A 565 -55.04 -14.42 46.48
C ARG A 565 -56.53 -14.20 46.23
N TRP A 566 -57.36 -15.17 46.60
CA TRP A 566 -58.81 -15.02 46.61
C TRP A 566 -59.27 -14.34 47.91
N LEU A 567 -60.15 -13.34 47.82
CA LEU A 567 -60.97 -12.97 48.97
C LEU A 567 -62.02 -14.07 49.19
N GLN A 568 -62.10 -14.62 50.40
CA GLN A 568 -63.24 -15.43 50.79
C GLN A 568 -64.44 -14.52 51.05
N VAL A 569 -65.52 -14.72 50.30
CA VAL A 569 -66.84 -14.16 50.61
C VAL A 569 -67.65 -15.28 51.26
N ARG A 570 -68.08 -15.09 52.51
CA ARG A 570 -69.10 -15.93 53.16
C ARG A 570 -70.45 -15.22 53.08
N CYS A 571 -71.36 -15.77 52.30
CA CYS A 571 -72.80 -15.52 52.44
C CYS A 571 -73.41 -16.66 53.28
N PRO A 572 -74.43 -16.40 54.11
CA PRO A 572 -75.17 -17.46 54.81
C PRO A 572 -76.13 -18.20 53.85
N ALA A 573 -76.53 -19.42 54.24
CA ALA A 573 -77.28 -20.41 53.45
C ALA A 573 -76.48 -21.11 52.33
N GLY A 574 -76.87 -22.36 52.04
CA GLY A 574 -75.99 -23.37 51.43
C GLY A 574 -76.09 -23.54 49.91
N PHE A 575 -75.06 -24.20 49.38
CA PHE A 575 -75.03 -25.00 48.15
C PHE A 575 -75.77 -24.47 46.89
N LEU A 576 -75.01 -23.91 45.95
CA LEU A 576 -74.90 -24.51 44.61
C LEU A 576 -73.64 -24.03 43.86
N GLN A 577 -73.08 -24.90 43.04
CA GLN A 577 -71.75 -24.73 42.43
C GLN A 577 -71.88 -24.53 40.91
N GLN A 578 -71.78 -23.28 40.43
CA GLN A 578 -71.70 -22.97 39.00
C GLN A 578 -70.51 -22.08 38.67
N ARG A 579 -69.78 -22.43 37.60
CA ARG A 579 -68.71 -21.61 37.02
C ARG A 579 -69.33 -20.54 36.13
N ALA A 580 -69.16 -19.26 36.48
CA ALA A 580 -69.54 -18.13 35.65
C ALA A 580 -68.44 -17.05 35.66
N PRO A 581 -68.20 -16.33 34.54
CA PRO A 581 -67.16 -15.30 34.49
C PRO A 581 -67.50 -14.09 35.37
N LEU A 582 -66.46 -13.52 35.98
CA LEU A 582 -66.47 -12.46 37.01
C LEU A 582 -67.49 -11.32 36.75
N HIS A 583 -67.67 -10.96 35.48
CA HIS A 583 -68.51 -9.85 35.05
C HIS A 583 -70.02 -10.04 35.27
N ARG A 584 -70.50 -11.29 35.49
CA ARG A 584 -71.89 -11.56 35.93
C ARG A 584 -72.04 -11.52 37.45
N ALA A 585 -71.11 -12.11 38.20
CA ALA A 585 -71.16 -12.14 39.67
C ALA A 585 -71.16 -10.75 40.32
N LEU A 586 -70.42 -9.79 39.74
CA LEU A 586 -70.42 -8.39 40.18
C LEU A 586 -71.77 -7.67 39.97
N ARG A 587 -72.67 -8.19 39.12
CA ARG A 587 -74.02 -7.65 38.93
C ARG A 587 -75.06 -8.26 39.87
N THR A 588 -74.87 -9.50 40.33
CA THR A 588 -75.74 -10.12 41.35
C THR A 588 -75.39 -9.63 42.75
N ALA A 589 -74.11 -9.60 43.13
CA ALA A 589 -73.67 -9.13 44.45
C ALA A 589 -74.12 -7.68 44.75
N LYS A 590 -74.19 -6.80 43.73
CA LYS A 590 -74.68 -5.42 43.87
C LYS A 590 -76.23 -5.30 43.99
N ARG A 591 -76.98 -6.39 43.81
CA ARG A 591 -78.42 -6.46 44.14
C ARG A 591 -78.69 -6.96 45.56
N GLU A 592 -77.72 -7.59 46.23
CA GLU A 592 -77.91 -8.32 47.49
C GLU A 592 -77.29 -7.62 48.72
N GLY A 593 -76.73 -6.42 48.55
CA GLY A 593 -76.55 -5.46 49.65
C GLY A 593 -75.40 -5.72 50.64
N CYS A 594 -74.43 -6.56 50.32
CA CYS A 594 -73.30 -6.84 51.21
C CYS A 594 -72.30 -5.66 51.32
N SER A 595 -71.77 -5.43 52.53
CA SER A 595 -70.76 -4.42 52.85
C SER A 595 -69.42 -5.05 53.28
N TYR A 596 -68.34 -4.27 53.31
CA TYR A 596 -66.96 -4.74 53.56
C TYR A 596 -66.37 -4.15 54.86
N TRP A 597 -65.60 -4.95 55.59
CA TRP A 597 -64.77 -4.54 56.73
C TRP A 597 -63.35 -5.12 56.62
N PRO A 598 -62.29 -4.35 56.95
CA PRO A 598 -60.93 -4.86 57.09
C PRO A 598 -60.64 -5.35 58.53
N THR A 599 -59.83 -6.40 58.68
CA THR A 599 -59.40 -6.96 59.98
C THR A 599 -57.90 -6.77 60.23
N THR A 600 -57.51 -6.54 61.49
CA THR A 600 -56.13 -6.25 61.95
C THR A 600 -55.71 -7.09 63.18
N THR A 601 -54.50 -7.70 63.17
CA THR A 601 -53.63 -8.19 64.29
C THR A 601 -52.30 -8.76 63.67
N ILE A 602 -51.09 -8.89 64.27
CA ILE A 602 -50.43 -8.65 65.58
C ILE A 602 -50.03 -9.92 66.39
N SER A 603 -48.78 -9.93 66.90
CA SER A 603 -48.02 -10.96 67.70
C SER A 603 -47.73 -12.30 66.98
N SER A 604 -46.79 -13.21 67.34
CA SER A 604 -45.56 -13.31 68.19
C SER A 604 -44.74 -14.53 67.64
N GLY A 605 -43.57 -15.02 68.11
CA GLY A 605 -42.73 -14.79 69.30
C GLY A 605 -41.29 -15.35 69.11
N GLU A 606 -40.74 -16.12 70.06
CA GLU A 606 -39.30 -16.51 70.17
C GLU A 606 -39.01 -18.04 70.29
N GLU A 607 -37.72 -18.38 70.51
CA GLU A 607 -37.10 -19.64 71.03
C GLU A 607 -36.84 -20.88 70.12
N GLU A 608 -35.65 -20.88 69.51
CA GLU A 608 -34.49 -21.78 69.79
C GLU A 608 -34.64 -23.28 70.19
N HIS A 609 -33.80 -24.17 69.60
CA HIS A 609 -33.31 -25.40 70.25
C HIS A 609 -32.16 -26.11 69.49
N ARG A 610 -30.94 -26.17 70.08
CA ARG A 610 -29.81 -27.14 69.92
C ARG A 610 -28.84 -26.89 71.09
N LEU A 611 -28.03 -27.81 71.63
CA LEU A 611 -27.69 -29.21 71.28
C LEU A 611 -27.39 -30.00 72.58
N THR A 612 -27.21 -31.32 72.49
CA THR A 612 -27.04 -32.26 73.62
C THR A 612 -25.58 -32.44 74.07
N HIS A 613 -25.39 -32.82 75.34
CA HIS A 613 -24.12 -33.31 75.88
C HIS A 613 -23.70 -34.67 75.29
N SER A 614 -22.43 -34.78 74.88
CA SER A 614 -21.52 -35.91 75.17
C SER A 614 -20.09 -35.50 74.84
#